data_AF-A0A7E5VJW1-F1
#
_entry.id   AF-A0A7E5VJW1-F1
#
_cell.length_a   1.000
_cell.length_b   1.000
_cell.length_c   1.000
_cell.angle_alpha   90.00
_cell.angle_beta   90.00
_cell.angle_gamma   90.00
#
_symmetry.space_group_name_H-M   'P 1'
#
loop_
_entity.id
_entity.type
_entity.pdbx_description
1 polymer ?
#
loop_
_entity_poly.entity_id
_entity_poly.type
_entity_poly.pdbx_seq_one_letter_code
_entity_poly.pdbx_strand_id
1 'polypeptide(L)'
;MIQPDYPSAMGLLAHLNSDELKEMLNDDTKFDSVLKDVKQVKDWETEREMTIAKNRSLAEFNLGKEPELEEMKAQVQEKSEMGEQLCTRIQELLEEYKTKSAGISPDTTQALLQTAAAEAEDQSENLAQDFLSGKIPVEKFLEDFEPARKNMHLRKFKAEKMAELLRPGNQSSFNNGYAKPYLPYFGYGPPQGAPNVPYPTGPLNMPMPGMYGNHF
;
A
#
# COMPACT_ATOMS: atom_id res chain seq x y z
N MET A 1 45.31 -31.78 -6.28
CA MET A 1 46.09 -31.90 -7.52
C MET A 1 45.54 -33.09 -8.28
N ILE A 2 45.10 -32.88 -9.51
CA ILE A 2 44.60 -33.96 -10.37
C ILE A 2 45.83 -34.71 -10.88
N GLN A 3 45.96 -35.98 -10.51
CA GLN A 3 47.06 -36.83 -10.95
C GLN A 3 46.76 -37.34 -12.37
N PRO A 4 47.73 -37.29 -13.31
CA PRO A 4 47.54 -37.85 -14.64
C PRO A 4 47.35 -39.37 -14.60
N ASP A 5 46.41 -39.89 -15.39
CA ASP A 5 46.18 -41.33 -15.55
C ASP A 5 47.22 -41.93 -16.51
N TYR A 6 48.45 -42.06 -16.01
CA TYR A 6 49.56 -42.66 -16.74
C TYR A 6 49.29 -44.09 -17.21
N PRO A 7 48.65 -44.99 -16.41
CA PRO A 7 48.32 -46.34 -16.86
C PRO A 7 47.41 -46.36 -18.10
N SER A 8 46.38 -45.52 -18.14
CA SER A 8 45.49 -45.45 -19.31
C SER A 8 46.22 -44.91 -20.55
N ALA A 9 47.10 -43.91 -20.39
CA ALA A 9 47.89 -43.38 -21.49
C ALA A 9 48.93 -44.40 -22.00
N MET A 10 49.61 -45.10 -21.10
CA MET A 10 50.60 -46.13 -21.46
C MET A 10 49.97 -47.33 -22.14
N GLY A 11 48.73 -47.71 -21.79
CA GLY A 11 48.00 -48.77 -22.48
C GLY A 11 47.72 -48.46 -23.95
N LEU A 12 47.49 -47.19 -24.30
CA LEU A 12 47.32 -46.76 -25.69
C LEU A 12 48.64 -46.78 -26.48
N LEU A 13 49.76 -46.46 -25.81
CA LEU A 13 51.10 -46.41 -26.42
C LEU A 13 51.77 -47.79 -26.54
N ALA A 14 51.37 -48.76 -25.71
CA ALA A 14 51.99 -50.09 -25.65
C ALA A 14 51.87 -50.93 -26.93
N HIS A 15 50.95 -50.57 -27.83
CA HIS A 15 50.71 -51.26 -29.10
C HIS A 15 51.44 -50.64 -30.29
N LEU A 16 52.14 -49.52 -30.11
CA LEU A 16 52.87 -48.82 -31.16
C LEU A 16 54.32 -49.30 -31.27
N ASN A 17 54.85 -49.36 -32.50
CA ASN A 17 56.24 -49.73 -32.76
C ASN A 17 57.20 -48.53 -32.62
N SER A 18 58.52 -48.78 -32.66
CA SER A 18 59.52 -47.73 -32.44
C SER A 18 59.50 -46.61 -33.49
N ASP A 19 59.10 -46.89 -34.72
CA ASP A 19 59.04 -45.90 -35.79
C ASP A 19 57.78 -45.04 -35.65
N GLU A 20 56.64 -45.65 -35.29
CA GLU A 20 55.38 -44.97 -34.95
C GLU A 20 55.51 -44.06 -33.72
N LEU A 21 56.20 -44.53 -32.66
CA LEU A 21 56.46 -43.72 -31.47
C LEU A 21 57.39 -42.54 -31.76
N LYS A 22 58.40 -42.72 -32.63
CA LYS A 22 59.28 -41.62 -33.08
C LYS A 22 58.53 -40.64 -33.97
N GLU A 23 57.64 -41.12 -34.81
CA GLU A 23 56.81 -40.27 -35.65
C GLU A 23 55.88 -39.42 -34.79
N MET A 24 55.19 -40.02 -33.82
CA MET A 24 54.32 -39.30 -32.88
C MET A 24 55.10 -38.32 -31.99
N LEU A 25 56.34 -38.63 -31.59
CA LEU A 25 57.19 -37.71 -30.83
C LEU A 25 57.59 -36.47 -31.64
N ASN A 26 57.65 -36.58 -32.97
CA ASN A 26 58.07 -35.49 -33.87
C ASN A 26 56.89 -34.79 -34.56
N ASP A 27 55.64 -35.23 -34.32
CA ASP A 27 54.43 -34.67 -34.88
C ASP A 27 53.41 -34.37 -33.78
N ASP A 28 53.36 -33.12 -33.36
CA ASP A 28 52.46 -32.63 -32.31
C ASP A 28 50.98 -32.91 -32.62
N THR A 29 50.59 -32.95 -33.90
CA THR A 29 49.19 -33.20 -34.28
C THR A 29 48.80 -34.65 -34.05
N LYS A 30 49.73 -35.59 -34.31
CA LYS A 30 49.55 -37.02 -34.00
C LYS A 30 49.54 -37.25 -32.50
N PHE A 31 50.44 -36.60 -31.77
CA PHE A 31 50.46 -36.64 -30.31
C PHE A 31 49.13 -36.15 -29.71
N ASP A 32 48.62 -35.01 -30.14
CA ASP A 32 47.33 -34.45 -29.70
C ASP A 32 46.15 -35.38 -30.00
N SER A 33 46.19 -36.08 -31.13
CA SER A 33 45.18 -37.07 -31.48
C SER A 33 45.15 -38.23 -30.48
N VAL A 34 46.31 -38.79 -30.14
CA VAL A 34 46.42 -39.88 -29.16
C VAL A 34 46.08 -39.39 -27.75
N LEU A 35 46.44 -38.15 -27.41
CA LEU A 35 46.11 -37.54 -26.13
C LEU A 35 44.59 -37.38 -25.94
N LYS A 36 43.87 -37.00 -27.00
CA LYS A 36 42.38 -36.95 -27.00
C LYS A 36 41.75 -38.32 -26.77
N ASP A 37 42.48 -39.40 -27.04
CA ASP A 37 42.00 -40.76 -26.83
C ASP A 37 42.18 -41.28 -25.40
N VAL A 38 43.00 -40.62 -24.59
CA VAL A 38 43.19 -40.94 -23.17
C VAL A 38 41.87 -40.77 -22.42
N LYS A 39 41.49 -41.80 -21.64
CA LYS A 39 40.20 -41.84 -20.93
C LYS A 39 39.96 -40.60 -20.08
N GLN A 40 40.97 -40.16 -19.33
CA GLN A 40 40.89 -38.97 -18.49
C GLN A 40 40.58 -37.69 -19.28
N VAL A 41 41.16 -37.53 -20.48
CA VAL A 41 40.92 -36.38 -21.36
C VAL A 41 39.50 -36.43 -21.94
N LYS A 42 39.03 -37.61 -22.36
CA LYS A 42 37.64 -37.82 -22.82
C LYS A 42 36.60 -37.53 -21.73
N ASP A 43 36.87 -37.98 -20.51
CA ASP A 43 35.98 -37.74 -19.37
C ASP A 43 35.88 -36.23 -19.08
N TRP A 44 36.99 -35.49 -19.10
CA TRP A 44 36.97 -34.03 -18.94
C TRP A 44 36.28 -33.30 -20.09
N GLU A 45 36.48 -33.75 -21.33
CA GLU A 45 35.81 -33.15 -22.48
C GLU A 45 34.29 -33.34 -22.37
N THR A 46 33.86 -34.52 -21.95
CA THR A 46 32.44 -34.83 -21.71
C THR A 46 31.87 -33.98 -20.57
N GLU A 47 32.60 -33.83 -19.46
CA GLU A 47 32.19 -32.98 -18.34
C GLU A 47 32.10 -31.50 -18.74
N ARG A 48 33.06 -31.02 -19.55
CA ARG A 48 33.08 -29.68 -20.11
C ARG A 48 31.84 -29.45 -20.98
N GLU A 49 31.57 -30.34 -21.93
CA GLU A 49 30.39 -30.25 -22.80
C GLU A 49 29.09 -30.31 -22.00
N MET A 50 28.99 -31.21 -21.02
CA MET A 50 27.83 -31.30 -20.13
C MET A 50 27.62 -30.00 -19.35
N THR A 51 28.70 -29.38 -18.86
CA THR A 51 28.64 -28.11 -18.13
C THR A 51 28.22 -26.97 -19.02
N ILE A 52 28.78 -26.88 -20.24
CA ILE A 52 28.39 -25.88 -21.24
C ILE A 52 26.91 -26.04 -21.60
N ALA A 53 26.45 -27.27 -21.85
CA ALA A 53 25.05 -27.54 -22.16
C ALA A 53 24.11 -27.15 -21.00
N LYS A 54 24.48 -27.48 -19.75
CA LYS A 54 23.74 -27.08 -18.55
C LYS A 54 23.67 -25.57 -18.38
N ASN A 55 24.81 -24.88 -18.51
CA ASN A 55 24.88 -23.43 -18.38
C ASN A 55 24.03 -22.74 -19.47
N ARG A 56 24.14 -23.21 -20.71
CA ARG A 56 23.33 -22.72 -21.83
C ARG A 56 21.84 -22.92 -21.59
N SER A 57 21.42 -24.12 -21.20
CA SER A 57 20.01 -24.41 -20.90
C SER A 57 19.48 -23.53 -19.77
N LEU A 58 20.28 -23.30 -18.73
CA LEU A 58 19.90 -22.43 -17.62
C LEU A 58 19.81 -20.96 -18.06
N ALA A 59 20.75 -20.49 -18.88
CA ALA A 59 20.72 -19.14 -19.43
C ALA A 59 19.49 -18.92 -20.32
N GLU A 60 19.18 -19.87 -21.21
CA GLU A 60 17.99 -19.83 -22.07
C GLU A 60 16.70 -19.85 -21.24
N PHE A 61 16.63 -20.66 -20.18
CA PHE A 61 15.49 -20.68 -19.25
C PHE A 61 15.33 -19.33 -18.52
N ASN A 62 16.42 -18.76 -18.00
CA ASN A 62 16.40 -17.48 -17.30
C ASN A 62 15.97 -16.34 -18.23
N LEU A 63 16.51 -16.29 -19.45
CA LEU A 63 16.09 -15.32 -20.48
C LEU A 63 14.62 -15.50 -20.86
N GLY A 64 14.14 -16.75 -20.92
CA GLY A 64 12.71 -17.04 -21.13
C GLY A 64 11.79 -16.53 -20.01
N LYS A 65 12.32 -16.30 -18.80
CA LYS A 65 11.58 -15.77 -17.65
C LYS A 65 11.61 -14.26 -17.51
N GLU A 66 12.56 -13.59 -18.16
CA GLU A 66 12.67 -12.14 -18.22
C GLU A 66 11.37 -11.42 -18.65
N PRO A 67 10.66 -11.82 -19.73
CA PRO A 67 9.44 -11.11 -20.13
C PRO A 67 8.31 -11.22 -19.09
N GLU A 68 8.14 -12.38 -18.47
CA GLU A 68 7.14 -12.60 -17.41
C GLU A 68 7.46 -11.75 -16.16
N LEU A 69 8.74 -11.67 -15.79
CA LEU A 69 9.19 -10.83 -14.67
C LEU A 69 8.98 -9.34 -14.94
N GLU A 70 9.30 -8.87 -16.15
CA GLU A 70 9.14 -7.45 -16.50
C GLU A 70 7.65 -7.08 -16.56
N GLU A 71 6.79 -7.97 -17.09
CA GLU A 71 5.34 -7.78 -17.05
C GLU A 71 4.81 -7.69 -15.61
N MET A 72 5.18 -8.64 -14.75
CA MET A 72 4.74 -8.63 -13.35
C MET A 72 5.23 -7.37 -12.60
N LYS A 73 6.47 -6.96 -12.86
CA LYS A 73 7.04 -5.73 -12.29
C LYS A 73 6.26 -4.49 -12.73
N ALA A 74 5.92 -4.40 -14.02
CA ALA A 74 5.09 -3.32 -14.55
C ALA A 74 3.69 -3.31 -13.91
N GLN A 75 3.05 -4.46 -13.74
CA GLN A 75 1.74 -4.57 -13.08
C GLN A 75 1.80 -4.15 -11.60
N VAL A 76 2.87 -4.50 -10.89
CA VAL A 76 3.07 -4.07 -9.48
C VAL A 76 3.26 -2.56 -9.42
N GLN A 77 4.05 -1.99 -10.32
CA GLN A 77 4.26 -0.56 -10.40
C GLN A 77 2.94 0.18 -10.68
N GLU A 78 2.18 -0.26 -11.68
CA GLU A 78 0.87 0.33 -12.03
C GLU A 78 -0.10 0.30 -10.84
N LYS A 79 -0.22 -0.84 -10.15
CA LYS A 79 -1.09 -0.95 -8.98
C LYS A 79 -0.62 -0.11 -7.81
N SER A 80 0.70 0.03 -7.62
CA SER A 80 1.27 0.89 -6.59
C SER A 80 0.96 2.36 -6.86
N GLU A 81 1.17 2.82 -8.10
CA GLU A 81 0.86 4.19 -8.54
C GLU A 81 -0.64 4.49 -8.41
N MET A 82 -1.51 3.55 -8.81
CA MET A 82 -2.96 3.68 -8.62
C MET A 82 -3.34 3.77 -7.13
N GLY A 83 -2.71 2.96 -6.28
CA GLY A 83 -2.90 3.02 -4.83
C GLY A 83 -2.51 4.36 -4.24
N GLU A 84 -1.37 4.92 -4.67
CA GLU A 84 -0.91 6.24 -4.25
C GLU A 84 -1.89 7.35 -4.68
N GLN A 85 -2.35 7.32 -5.93
CA GLN A 85 -3.35 8.27 -6.45
C GLN A 85 -4.65 8.21 -5.64
N LEU A 86 -5.14 7.02 -5.31
CA LEU A 86 -6.34 6.84 -4.49
C LEU A 86 -6.13 7.37 -3.06
N CYS A 87 -4.96 7.13 -2.46
CA CYS A 87 -4.64 7.65 -1.13
C CYS A 87 -4.62 9.18 -1.12
N THR A 88 -3.97 9.80 -2.11
CA THR A 88 -3.96 11.26 -2.30
C THR A 88 -5.37 11.80 -2.47
N ARG A 89 -6.19 11.15 -3.31
CA ARG A 89 -7.58 11.55 -3.52
C ARG A 89 -8.42 11.47 -2.24
N ILE A 90 -8.22 10.45 -1.42
CA ILE A 90 -8.88 10.31 -0.12
C ILE A 90 -8.43 11.42 0.83
N GLN A 91 -7.14 11.75 0.86
CA GLN A 91 -6.63 12.85 1.70
C GLN A 91 -7.25 14.20 1.31
N GLU A 92 -7.31 14.51 0.02
CA GLU A 92 -7.99 15.71 -0.50
C GLU A 92 -9.47 15.75 -0.07
N LEU A 93 -10.19 14.64 -0.24
CA LEU A 93 -11.60 14.54 0.16
C LEU A 93 -11.80 14.73 1.66
N LEU A 94 -10.88 14.18 2.47
CA LEU A 94 -10.91 14.36 3.92
C LEU A 94 -10.61 15.81 4.32
N GLU A 95 -9.70 16.49 3.63
CA GLU A 95 -9.41 17.90 3.87
C GLU A 95 -10.57 18.81 3.44
N GLU A 96 -11.19 18.54 2.29
CA GLU A 96 -12.40 19.21 1.84
C GLU A 96 -13.55 18.99 2.83
N TYR A 97 -13.74 17.75 3.29
CA TYR A 97 -14.73 17.41 4.32
C TYR A 97 -14.46 18.16 5.63
N LYS A 98 -13.22 18.15 6.12
CA LYS A 98 -12.82 18.88 7.33
C LYS A 98 -13.06 20.37 7.18
N THR A 99 -12.74 20.96 6.03
CA THR A 99 -12.95 22.39 5.76
C THR A 99 -14.43 22.73 5.75
N LYS A 100 -15.28 21.90 5.11
CA LYS A 100 -16.74 22.11 5.08
C LYS A 100 -17.41 21.84 6.43
N SER A 101 -16.89 20.90 7.21
CA SER A 101 -17.41 20.57 8.54
C SER A 101 -16.81 21.44 9.64
N ALA A 102 -15.72 22.18 9.37
CA ALA A 102 -15.13 23.12 10.30
C ALA A 102 -16.17 24.19 10.67
N GLY A 103 -16.54 24.21 11.95
CA GLY A 103 -17.58 25.12 12.48
C GLY A 103 -19.00 24.58 12.43
N ILE A 104 -19.27 23.45 11.78
CA ILE A 104 -20.59 22.77 11.76
C ILE A 104 -20.57 21.58 12.71
N SER A 105 -20.09 21.78 13.95
CA SER A 105 -20.35 20.79 14.99
C SER A 105 -21.81 20.91 15.43
N PRO A 106 -22.47 19.80 15.81
CA PRO A 106 -23.83 19.87 16.34
C PRO A 106 -23.93 20.77 17.58
N ASP A 107 -22.92 20.76 18.45
CA ASP A 107 -22.81 21.64 19.61
C ASP A 107 -22.67 23.12 19.22
N THR A 108 -21.84 23.42 18.20
CA THR A 108 -21.71 24.80 17.66
C THR A 108 -23.04 25.25 17.05
N THR A 109 -23.72 24.39 16.32
CA THR A 109 -25.03 24.68 15.72
C THR A 109 -26.09 24.94 16.80
N GLN A 110 -26.09 24.15 17.86
CA GLN A 110 -26.98 24.34 19.01
C GLN A 110 -26.72 25.70 19.68
N ALA A 111 -25.46 26.04 19.96
CA ALA A 111 -25.08 27.31 20.56
C ALA A 111 -25.52 28.49 19.69
N LEU A 112 -25.24 28.45 18.38
CA LEU A 112 -25.68 29.49 17.44
C LEU A 112 -27.20 29.64 17.40
N LEU A 113 -27.94 28.54 17.45
CA LEU A 113 -29.41 28.57 17.46
C LEU A 113 -29.97 29.14 18.77
N GLN A 114 -29.32 28.87 19.90
CA GLN A 114 -29.65 29.48 21.20
C GLN A 114 -29.41 31.00 21.17
N THR A 115 -28.26 31.45 20.65
CA THR A 115 -27.96 32.88 20.47
C THR A 115 -29.00 33.55 19.57
N ALA A 116 -29.32 32.95 18.42
CA ALA A 116 -30.32 33.49 17.51
C ALA A 116 -31.74 33.49 18.09
N ALA A 117 -32.05 32.61 19.05
CA ALA A 117 -33.30 32.63 19.78
C ALA A 117 -33.34 33.79 20.80
N ALA A 118 -32.24 34.01 21.53
CA ALA A 118 -32.10 35.13 22.46
C ALA A 118 -32.16 36.49 21.74
N GLU A 119 -31.47 36.64 20.61
CA GLU A 119 -31.55 37.85 19.78
C GLU A 119 -32.98 38.14 19.29
N ALA A 120 -33.73 37.09 18.90
CA ALA A 120 -35.13 37.25 18.50
C ALA A 120 -36.04 37.59 19.69
N GLU A 121 -35.71 37.11 20.89
CA GLU A 121 -36.40 37.48 22.13
C GLU A 121 -36.20 38.97 22.43
N ASP A 122 -34.95 39.44 22.43
CA ASP A 122 -34.60 40.85 22.63
C ASP A 122 -35.27 41.76 21.60
N GLN A 123 -35.29 41.37 20.31
CA GLN A 123 -36.00 42.12 19.26
C GLN A 123 -37.49 42.24 19.56
N SER A 124 -38.14 41.14 19.94
CA SER A 124 -39.57 41.16 20.28
C SER A 124 -39.85 41.96 21.56
N GLU A 125 -38.95 41.94 22.53
CA GLU A 125 -39.07 42.71 23.78
C GLU A 125 -38.91 44.21 23.52
N ASN A 126 -37.97 44.60 22.65
CA ASN A 126 -37.82 45.98 22.22
C ASN A 126 -39.09 46.50 21.52
N LEU A 127 -39.72 45.70 20.65
CA LEU A 127 -41.00 46.04 20.04
C LEU A 127 -42.11 46.23 21.08
N ALA A 128 -42.17 45.35 22.09
CA ALA A 128 -43.11 45.49 23.21
C ALA A 128 -42.85 46.76 24.02
N GLN A 129 -41.59 47.07 24.33
CA GLN A 129 -41.21 48.27 25.07
C GLN A 129 -41.51 49.55 24.29
N ASP A 130 -41.26 49.56 22.98
CA ASP A 130 -41.58 50.70 22.12
C ASP A 130 -43.10 50.95 22.03
N PHE A 131 -43.92 49.88 22.04
CA PHE A 131 -45.37 50.01 22.14
C PHE A 131 -45.81 50.56 23.50
N LEU A 132 -45.30 50.01 24.60
CA LEU A 132 -45.64 50.44 25.97
C LEU A 132 -45.21 51.88 26.26
N SER A 133 -44.13 52.35 25.63
CA SER A 133 -43.67 53.74 25.70
C SER A 133 -44.37 54.69 24.72
N GLY A 134 -45.28 54.18 23.89
CA GLY A 134 -46.05 54.98 22.93
C GLY A 134 -45.25 55.43 21.69
N LYS A 135 -44.07 54.85 21.43
CA LYS A 135 -43.25 55.17 20.25
C LYS A 135 -43.81 54.57 18.96
N ILE A 136 -44.58 53.48 19.05
CA ILE A 136 -45.26 52.84 17.91
C ILE A 136 -46.77 52.70 18.17
N PRO A 137 -47.61 52.87 17.14
CA PRO A 137 -49.06 52.66 17.24
C PRO A 137 -49.42 51.17 17.29
N VAL A 138 -50.66 50.87 17.68
CA VAL A 138 -51.14 49.49 17.87
C VAL A 138 -51.11 48.67 16.57
N GLU A 139 -51.43 49.28 15.43
CA GLU A 139 -51.43 48.61 14.13
C GLU A 139 -50.02 48.12 13.77
N LYS A 140 -49.01 48.98 13.96
CA LYS A 140 -47.61 48.63 13.71
C LYS A 140 -47.09 47.58 14.69
N PHE A 141 -47.48 47.69 15.95
CA PHE A 141 -47.12 46.68 16.94
C PHE A 141 -47.66 45.30 16.54
N LEU A 142 -48.92 45.19 16.13
CA LEU A 142 -49.49 43.90 15.72
C LEU A 142 -48.80 43.34 14.47
N GLU A 143 -48.49 44.19 13.49
CA GLU A 143 -47.80 43.80 12.25
C GLU A 143 -46.37 43.28 12.52
N ASP A 144 -45.62 43.94 13.39
CA ASP A 144 -44.19 43.63 13.63
C ASP A 144 -43.98 42.59 14.76
N PHE A 145 -44.77 42.64 15.84
CA PHE A 145 -44.57 41.83 17.04
C PHE A 145 -44.99 40.36 16.85
N GLU A 146 -46.14 40.10 16.21
CA GLU A 146 -46.62 38.74 15.99
C GLU A 146 -45.59 37.87 15.24
N PRO A 147 -45.07 38.27 14.06
CA PRO A 147 -44.09 37.47 13.35
C PRO A 147 -42.76 37.36 14.11
N ALA A 148 -42.32 38.42 14.79
CA ALA A 148 -41.11 38.38 15.61
C ALA A 148 -41.22 37.37 16.76
N ARG A 149 -42.33 37.40 17.51
CA ARG A 149 -42.57 36.50 18.65
C ARG A 149 -42.75 35.05 18.20
N LYS A 150 -43.43 34.83 17.07
CA LYS A 150 -43.53 33.50 16.44
C LYS A 150 -42.15 32.97 16.04
N ASN A 151 -41.29 33.81 15.46
CA ASN A 151 -39.93 33.41 15.07
C ASN A 151 -39.09 33.03 16.30
N MET A 152 -39.14 33.84 17.36
CA MET A 152 -38.47 33.54 18.63
C MET A 152 -38.91 32.19 19.19
N HIS A 153 -40.22 31.95 19.33
CA HIS A 153 -40.72 30.68 19.87
C HIS A 153 -40.28 29.47 19.02
N LEU A 154 -40.28 29.62 17.69
CA LEU A 154 -39.83 28.57 16.79
C LEU A 154 -38.33 28.28 16.96
N ARG A 155 -37.48 29.31 17.06
CA ARG A 155 -36.04 29.13 17.29
C ARG A 155 -35.76 28.51 18.65
N LYS A 156 -36.43 28.98 19.70
CA LYS A 156 -36.32 28.43 21.05
C LYS A 156 -36.70 26.95 21.11
N PHE A 157 -37.85 26.59 20.54
CA PHE A 157 -38.28 25.19 20.47
C PHE A 157 -37.29 24.32 19.69
N LYS A 158 -36.78 24.81 18.54
CA LYS A 158 -35.76 24.07 17.77
C LYS A 158 -34.45 23.90 18.56
N ALA A 159 -34.02 24.90 19.32
CA ALA A 159 -32.84 24.82 20.17
C ALA A 159 -33.01 23.78 21.29
N GLU A 160 -34.16 23.77 21.95
CA GLU A 160 -34.51 22.79 22.99
C GLU A 160 -34.55 21.37 22.41
N LYS A 161 -35.19 21.18 21.25
CA LYS A 161 -35.24 19.88 20.58
C LYS A 161 -33.86 19.40 20.12
N MET A 162 -33.01 20.29 19.63
CA MET A 162 -31.63 19.94 19.30
C MET A 162 -30.85 19.52 20.54
N ALA A 163 -31.00 20.22 21.66
CA ALA A 163 -30.38 19.85 22.94
C ALA A 163 -30.84 18.46 23.43
N GLU A 164 -32.14 18.15 23.29
CA GLU A 164 -32.68 16.81 23.60
C GLU A 164 -32.08 15.71 22.73
N LEU A 165 -31.89 15.98 21.43
CA LEU A 165 -31.31 15.02 20.47
C LEU A 165 -29.81 14.78 20.71
N LEU A 166 -29.07 15.80 21.15
CA LEU A 166 -27.64 15.70 21.45
C LEU A 166 -27.37 15.06 22.81
N ARG A 167 -28.37 14.94 23.69
CA ARG A 167 -28.19 14.31 25.00
C ARG A 167 -27.94 12.80 24.85
N PRO A 168 -26.79 12.27 25.33
CA PRO A 168 -26.52 10.84 25.30
C PRO A 168 -27.53 10.12 26.21
N GLY A 169 -28.36 9.25 25.62
CA GLY A 169 -29.40 8.49 26.34
C GLY A 169 -30.79 8.50 25.70
N ASN A 170 -31.03 9.28 24.64
CA ASN A 170 -32.32 9.33 23.94
C ASN A 170 -32.29 8.69 22.53
N GLN A 171 -31.24 7.93 22.20
CA GLN A 171 -31.05 7.28 20.89
C GLN A 171 -31.95 6.04 20.67
N SER A 172 -32.89 5.75 21.56
CA SER A 172 -33.72 4.54 21.54
C SER A 172 -35.01 4.65 20.72
N SER A 173 -35.21 5.68 19.89
CA SER A 173 -36.44 5.78 19.08
C SER A 173 -36.30 6.24 17.62
N PHE A 174 -35.10 6.55 17.13
CA PHE A 174 -34.89 6.90 15.71
C PHE A 174 -33.69 6.21 15.06
N ASN A 175 -33.40 4.97 15.46
CA ASN A 175 -32.35 4.18 14.84
C ASN A 175 -32.82 3.64 13.48
N ASN A 176 -32.92 4.54 12.49
CA ASN A 176 -32.95 4.15 11.09
C ASN A 176 -31.54 3.66 10.74
N GLY A 177 -31.43 2.41 10.29
CA GLY A 177 -30.22 1.58 10.22
C GLY A 177 -29.10 2.03 9.30
N TYR A 178 -28.64 3.28 9.41
CA TYR A 178 -27.42 3.74 8.77
C TYR A 178 -26.24 3.37 9.66
N ALA A 179 -25.74 2.16 9.45
CA ALA A 179 -24.41 1.77 9.88
C ALA A 179 -23.43 2.89 9.49
N LYS A 180 -22.70 3.43 10.48
CA LYS A 180 -21.57 4.32 10.20
C LYS A 180 -20.66 3.59 9.20
N PRO A 181 -20.23 4.23 8.08
CA PRO A 181 -19.28 3.59 7.18
C PRO A 181 -18.02 3.31 7.99
N TYR A 182 -17.71 2.02 8.15
CA TYR A 182 -16.43 1.58 8.68
C TYR A 182 -15.35 2.15 7.76
N LEU A 183 -14.65 3.18 8.24
CA LEU A 183 -13.35 3.53 7.69
C LEU A 183 -12.41 2.37 8.03
N PRO A 184 -11.72 1.76 7.04
CA PRO A 184 -10.76 0.71 7.32
C PRO A 184 -9.53 1.35 7.95
N TYR A 185 -9.53 1.45 9.28
CA TYR A 185 -8.31 1.70 10.01
C TYR A 185 -7.47 0.42 9.96
N PHE A 186 -6.31 0.48 9.30
CA PHE A 186 -5.29 -0.58 9.34
C PHE A 186 -4.70 -0.67 10.75
N GLY A 187 -5.41 -1.33 11.65
CA GLY A 187 -4.90 -1.75 12.95
C GLY A 187 -4.21 -3.10 12.81
N TYR A 188 -2.88 -3.10 12.80
CA TYR A 188 -2.08 -4.31 13.03
C TYR A 188 -2.31 -4.79 14.47
N GLY A 189 -3.26 -5.72 14.63
CA GLY A 189 -3.44 -6.54 15.82
C GLY A 189 -3.81 -7.95 15.38
N PRO A 190 -3.16 -9.01 15.88
CA PRO A 190 -3.33 -10.34 15.32
C PRO A 190 -4.72 -10.89 15.68
N PRO A 191 -5.51 -11.39 14.70
CA PRO A 191 -6.67 -12.20 14.99
C PRO A 191 -6.23 -13.63 15.34
N GLN A 192 -6.64 -14.13 16.51
CA GLN A 192 -6.54 -15.54 16.84
C GLN A 192 -7.48 -16.36 15.95
N GLY A 193 -6.93 -17.37 15.28
CA GLY A 193 -7.72 -18.46 14.68
C GLY A 193 -7.70 -18.51 13.15
N ALA A 194 -6.58 -18.92 12.57
CA ALA A 194 -6.52 -19.44 11.20
C ALA A 194 -5.35 -20.44 11.07
N PRO A 195 -5.46 -21.45 10.18
CA PRO A 195 -4.58 -22.62 10.17
C PRO A 195 -3.17 -22.30 9.65
N ASN A 196 -2.21 -23.04 10.21
CA ASN A 196 -0.76 -22.86 10.10
C ASN A 196 -0.27 -22.91 8.64
N VAL A 197 0.21 -21.77 8.11
CA VAL A 197 1.01 -21.71 6.86
C VAL A 197 2.50 -21.63 7.20
N PRO A 198 3.37 -22.41 6.54
CA PRO A 198 4.78 -22.52 6.91
C PRO A 198 5.58 -21.35 6.31
N TYR A 199 5.63 -20.22 7.01
CA TYR A 199 6.64 -19.19 6.77
C TYR A 199 7.67 -19.21 7.90
N PRO A 200 8.98 -19.12 7.60
CA PRO A 200 10.04 -19.18 8.60
C PRO A 200 10.06 -17.89 9.42
N THR A 201 9.68 -17.99 10.70
CA THR A 201 9.79 -16.91 11.70
C THR A 201 11.20 -16.91 12.31
N GLY A 202 12.18 -16.44 11.54
CA GLY A 202 13.51 -16.08 12.04
C GLY A 202 13.71 -14.57 12.04
N PRO A 203 14.60 -14.00 12.88
CA PRO A 203 14.91 -12.58 12.84
C PRO A 203 15.47 -12.20 11.47
N LEU A 204 14.72 -11.37 10.74
CA LEU A 204 15.07 -10.79 9.45
C LEU A 204 16.26 -9.83 9.61
N ASN A 205 17.48 -10.37 9.60
CA ASN A 205 18.70 -9.59 9.39
C ASN A 205 19.00 -9.54 7.88
N MET A 206 18.07 -9.00 7.08
CA MET A 206 18.33 -8.72 5.67
C MET A 206 18.90 -7.29 5.55
N PRO A 207 20.06 -7.10 4.88
CA PRO A 207 20.60 -5.78 4.62
C PRO A 207 19.67 -5.01 3.67
N MET A 208 19.14 -3.89 4.15
CA MET A 208 18.35 -2.94 3.36
C MET A 208 19.25 -2.30 2.28
N PRO A 209 18.93 -2.42 0.98
CA PRO A 209 19.61 -1.66 -0.06
C PRO A 209 19.12 -0.19 -0.03
N GLY A 210 20.02 0.77 0.14
CA GLY A 210 19.71 2.17 -0.25
C GLY A 210 20.12 3.32 0.67
N MET A 211 21.00 3.15 1.67
CA MET A 211 21.48 4.29 2.46
C MET A 211 23.02 4.36 2.49
N TYR A 212 23.63 4.64 1.33
CA TYR A 212 24.97 5.23 1.31
C TYR A 212 24.82 6.70 0.97
N GLY A 213 24.91 7.54 2.00
CA GLY A 213 25.19 8.96 1.82
C GLY A 213 26.60 9.12 1.26
N ASN A 214 26.72 9.95 0.23
CA ASN A 214 28.00 10.40 -0.31
C ASN A 214 28.76 11.18 0.77
N HIS A 215 29.87 10.61 1.23
CA HIS A 215 30.94 11.38 1.86
C HIS A 215 32.28 10.98 1.23
N PHE A 216 32.96 12.04 0.76
CA PHE A 216 34.24 12.14 0.06
C PHE A 216 34.21 11.96 -1.47
#